data_AF-Q4DLF6-F1
#
_entry.id   AF-Q4DLF6-F1
#
_cell.length_a   1.000
_cell.length_b   1.000
_cell.length_c   1.000
_cell.angle_alpha   90.00
_cell.angle_beta   90.00
_cell.angle_gamma   90.00
#
_symmetry.space_group_name_H-M   'P 1'
#
loop_
_entity.id
_entity.type
_entity.pdbx_description
1 polymer ?
#
loop_
_entity_poly.entity_id
_entity_poly.type
_entity_poly.pdbx_seq_one_letter_code
_entity_poly.pdbx_strand_id
1 'polypeptide(L)'
;MRHTLLFQMLLLCCVSASVAVAEHHCISEEIENKVGPRTTAVVLELPTRGGGMMRAMTASAPEWAPIRFQVFTEDLNDPSKHCTAEGQIRPDFLGGTVECKKEDILTEEKKSIILKSLIPRALKMHTDRLLVEPLTVNVIVPKFYSGICAQFTIPSSHHTVGVAGADMYLYASAAPIKRSALAWATTCSQLPDGRPIIGVMNYGPSSVTDSEYSVRTLAHEVAHALGFIVRIMKERKMVKEVKGVRGKAKVLQVSSPKTVKKTREHFNCVNATGMELEDEGGATTSSHWKRRNAKDELMAGKEGIGYYTALTMAALEDTGFYKANWGMEEPMSWGNNSGCALLTEKCVINGVTKYPEMFCTAESSLLLCTSDRLALGYCTIELHDAPLPPQFQYFLNPKLGGAPDLLMDFCPYIETYANTSCSNGDATVMRGSRVGPTSKCLKGDGLADFVGFIGDVCAEVSCEKGEVSVRYLGDDAWHKCPEGGSITPTGLFMQGRILCPKYDDVCTFIDARRGGGDVSTLLSAFPSIPLVLLVLIFMSIC
;
A
#
# COMPACT_ATOMS: atom_id res chain seq x y z
N MET A 1 2.06 -56.42 -0.46
CA MET A 1 2.40 -55.09 -1.03
C MET A 1 1.38 -53.98 -0.70
N ARG A 2 0.32 -54.23 0.09
CA ARG A 2 -0.74 -53.24 0.36
C ARG A 2 -0.52 -52.36 1.60
N HIS A 3 0.48 -52.66 2.44
CA HIS A 3 0.78 -51.88 3.65
C HIS A 3 1.89 -50.83 3.47
N THR A 4 2.62 -50.84 2.36
CA THR A 4 3.66 -49.82 2.08
C THR A 4 3.11 -48.53 1.48
N LEU A 5 1.90 -48.56 0.89
CA LEU A 5 1.26 -47.39 0.26
C LEU A 5 0.65 -46.40 1.26
N LEU A 6 0.28 -46.85 2.46
CA LEU A 6 -0.29 -45.96 3.49
C LEU A 6 0.77 -45.10 4.18
N PHE A 7 2.02 -45.58 4.28
CA PHE A 7 3.10 -44.80 4.88
C PHE A 7 3.66 -43.72 3.94
N GLN A 8 3.53 -43.89 2.61
CA GLN A 8 3.94 -42.85 1.66
C GLN A 8 2.93 -41.70 1.55
N MET A 9 1.65 -41.94 1.85
CA MET A 9 0.64 -40.87 1.89
C MET A 9 0.76 -39.97 3.14
N LEU A 10 1.35 -40.45 4.25
CA LEU A 10 1.61 -39.61 5.42
C LEU A 10 2.85 -38.71 5.29
N LEU A 11 3.82 -39.05 4.43
CA LEU A 11 5.01 -38.22 4.22
C LEU A 11 4.87 -37.16 3.10
N LEU A 12 3.75 -37.16 2.37
CA LEU A 12 3.44 -36.17 1.33
C LEU A 12 2.42 -35.12 1.78
N CYS A 13 2.16 -35.00 3.09
CA CYS A 13 1.75 -33.72 3.67
C CYS A 13 2.97 -32.79 3.58
N CYS A 14 3.19 -32.31 2.37
CA CYS A 14 4.04 -31.18 2.07
C CYS A 14 3.82 -30.16 3.16
N VAL A 15 4.94 -29.75 3.74
CA VAL A 15 5.13 -28.48 4.41
C VAL A 15 4.62 -27.41 3.45
N SER A 16 3.31 -27.22 3.40
CA SER A 16 2.74 -25.90 3.21
C SER A 16 3.12 -25.19 4.49
N ALA A 17 4.36 -24.70 4.52
CA ALA A 17 4.62 -23.49 5.26
C ALA A 17 3.61 -22.51 4.65
N SER A 18 2.46 -22.38 5.31
CA SER A 18 1.68 -21.17 5.24
C SER A 18 2.72 -20.10 5.55
N VAL A 19 3.19 -19.44 4.50
CA VAL A 19 3.98 -18.23 4.65
C VAL A 19 3.00 -17.31 5.33
N ALA A 20 3.10 -17.21 6.66
CA ALA A 20 2.48 -16.12 7.39
C ALA A 20 3.00 -14.89 6.66
N VAL A 21 2.14 -14.25 5.88
CA VAL A 21 2.49 -13.02 5.17
C VAL A 21 2.88 -12.09 6.30
N ALA A 22 4.16 -11.74 6.36
CA ALA A 22 4.62 -10.77 7.34
C ALA A 22 3.79 -9.50 7.13
N GLU A 23 3.17 -9.01 8.21
CA GLU A 23 2.38 -7.79 8.19
C GLU A 23 3.31 -6.61 7.95
N HIS A 24 2.94 -5.68 7.08
CA HIS A 24 3.73 -4.49 6.79
C HIS A 24 3.43 -3.41 7.83
N HIS A 25 4.38 -3.15 8.71
CA HIS A 25 4.46 -1.91 9.47
C HIS A 25 5.47 -1.00 8.77
N CYS A 26 5.03 0.16 8.30
CA CYS A 26 5.95 1.07 7.62
C CYS A 26 7.02 1.56 8.61
N ILE A 27 8.25 1.69 8.13
CA ILE A 27 9.40 2.18 8.91
C ILE A 27 9.95 3.50 8.34
N SER A 28 9.20 4.18 7.48
CA SER A 28 9.64 5.38 6.75
C SER A 28 10.18 6.47 7.67
N GLU A 29 9.70 6.58 8.89
CA GLU A 29 10.24 7.51 9.90
C GLU A 29 11.63 7.14 10.39
N GLU A 30 11.89 5.86 10.67
CA GLU A 30 13.24 5.41 11.02
C GLU A 30 14.20 5.61 9.85
N ILE A 31 13.71 5.36 8.63
CA ILE A 31 14.44 5.64 7.40
C ILE A 31 14.76 7.12 7.30
N GLU A 32 13.79 8.02 7.51
CA GLU A 32 13.98 9.47 7.41
C GLU A 32 15.06 9.99 8.38
N ASN A 33 15.15 9.43 9.58
CA ASN A 33 16.21 9.76 10.54
C ASN A 33 17.62 9.33 10.08
N LYS A 34 17.71 8.35 9.16
CA LYS A 34 18.96 7.77 8.64
C LYS A 34 19.33 8.25 7.23
N VAL A 35 18.46 9.01 6.54
CA VAL A 35 18.74 9.56 5.21
C VAL A 35 19.98 10.46 5.21
N GLY A 36 20.18 11.23 6.28
CA GLY A 36 21.22 12.27 6.35
C GLY A 36 20.80 13.58 5.66
N PRO A 37 21.72 14.53 5.44
CA PRO A 37 21.41 15.80 4.81
C PRO A 37 20.98 15.59 3.35
N ARG A 38 19.78 16.06 3.00
CA ARG A 38 19.27 16.00 1.63
C ARG A 38 20.00 17.02 0.74
N THR A 39 20.42 16.59 -0.44
CA THR A 39 21.12 17.43 -1.41
C THR A 39 20.16 18.03 -2.42
N THR A 40 20.44 19.24 -2.89
CA THR A 40 19.75 19.81 -4.05
C THR A 40 20.37 19.26 -5.32
N ALA A 41 19.54 18.74 -6.24
CA ALA A 41 20.02 18.24 -7.51
C ALA A 41 20.50 19.40 -8.40
N VAL A 42 21.55 19.16 -9.18
CA VAL A 42 21.98 20.11 -10.22
C VAL A 42 21.25 19.77 -11.51
N VAL A 43 20.53 20.75 -12.04
CA VAL A 43 19.76 20.64 -13.27
C VAL A 43 20.48 21.38 -14.37
N LEU A 44 20.83 20.67 -15.45
CA LEU A 44 21.49 21.27 -16.63
C LEU A 44 20.49 21.34 -17.78
N GLU A 45 20.35 22.52 -18.38
CA GLU A 45 19.59 22.68 -19.62
C GLU A 45 20.24 21.88 -20.76
N LEU A 46 19.43 21.16 -21.53
CA LEU A 46 19.90 20.48 -22.74
C LEU A 46 20.36 21.52 -23.77
N PRO A 47 21.55 21.35 -24.40
CA PRO A 47 21.93 22.19 -25.53
C PRO A 47 20.92 22.02 -26.65
N THR A 48 20.12 23.06 -26.91
CA THR A 48 19.20 23.08 -28.04
C THR A 48 20.03 23.09 -29.32
N ARG A 49 19.85 22.05 -30.14
CA ARG A 49 20.45 21.97 -31.47
C ARG A 49 19.76 22.97 -32.39
N GLY A 50 20.27 24.20 -32.41
CA GLY A 50 19.95 25.23 -33.41
C GLY A 50 18.61 25.95 -33.22
N GLY A 51 18.65 27.21 -32.80
CA GLY A 51 17.46 28.06 -32.78
C GLY A 51 17.54 29.21 -31.78
N GLY A 52 18.58 30.04 -31.87
CA GLY A 52 18.54 31.36 -31.24
C GLY A 52 17.36 32.15 -31.81
N MET A 53 16.58 32.78 -30.92
CA MET A 53 15.64 33.87 -31.22
C MET A 53 14.14 33.54 -31.45
N MET A 54 13.58 32.44 -30.93
CA MET A 54 12.11 32.25 -30.95
C MET A 54 11.48 31.55 -29.73
N ARG A 55 11.86 31.92 -28.50
CA ARG A 55 11.01 31.72 -27.29
C ARG A 55 11.19 32.88 -26.28
N ALA A 56 10.86 34.09 -26.72
CA ALA A 56 10.43 35.16 -25.82
C ALA A 56 8.91 35.45 -25.97
N MET A 57 8.18 34.59 -26.69
CA MET A 57 6.73 34.72 -26.87
C MET A 57 6.07 33.40 -26.52
N THR A 58 5.06 33.49 -25.66
CA THR A 58 4.21 32.43 -25.10
C THR A 58 4.94 31.40 -24.24
N ALA A 59 5.21 31.75 -22.97
CA ALA A 59 5.16 30.75 -21.92
C ALA A 59 3.70 30.27 -21.83
N SER A 60 3.32 29.31 -22.68
CA SER A 60 2.14 28.50 -22.42
C SER A 60 2.28 27.94 -21.01
N ALA A 61 1.20 27.97 -20.22
CA ALA A 61 1.21 27.37 -18.90
C ALA A 61 1.86 25.97 -18.98
N PRO A 62 2.70 25.58 -18.01
CA PRO A 62 3.32 24.26 -18.02
C PRO A 62 2.26 23.20 -18.29
N GLU A 63 2.45 22.42 -19.35
CA GLU A 63 1.54 21.31 -19.66
C GLU A 63 1.82 20.22 -18.64
N TRP A 64 0.94 20.14 -17.64
CA TRP A 64 0.95 19.09 -16.62
C TRP A 64 0.71 17.75 -17.31
N ALA A 65 1.59 16.78 -17.08
CA ALA A 65 1.52 15.46 -17.69
C ALA A 65 1.63 14.36 -16.61
N PRO A 66 1.17 13.12 -16.87
CA PRO A 66 1.36 11.99 -15.97
C PRO A 66 2.82 11.83 -15.56
N ILE A 67 3.08 11.66 -14.26
CA ILE A 67 4.44 11.53 -13.74
C ILE A 67 5.16 10.31 -14.35
N ARG A 68 6.38 10.52 -14.83
CA ARG A 68 7.23 9.47 -15.40
C ARG A 68 8.29 9.04 -14.41
N PHE A 69 8.52 7.74 -14.33
CA PHE A 69 9.54 7.15 -13.47
C PHE A 69 10.63 6.47 -14.30
N GLN A 70 11.86 6.55 -13.81
CA GLN A 70 12.94 5.67 -14.26
C GLN A 70 13.52 4.95 -13.06
N VAL A 71 13.61 3.62 -13.15
CA VAL A 71 14.12 2.78 -12.08
C VAL A 71 15.43 2.15 -12.50
N PHE A 72 16.44 2.31 -11.64
CA PHE A 72 17.77 1.75 -11.78
C PHE A 72 17.93 0.59 -10.79
N THR A 73 18.42 -0.55 -11.27
CA THR A 73 18.34 -1.83 -10.53
C THR A 73 19.71 -2.53 -10.47
N GLU A 74 20.80 -1.76 -10.48
CA GLU A 74 22.17 -2.26 -10.44
C GLU A 74 22.38 -3.16 -9.23
N ASP A 75 21.84 -2.76 -8.07
CA ASP A 75 21.95 -3.52 -6.82
C ASP A 75 21.20 -4.88 -6.86
N LEU A 76 20.20 -5.06 -7.74
CA LEU A 76 19.53 -6.36 -7.95
C LEU A 76 20.33 -7.29 -8.88
N ASN A 77 21.37 -6.76 -9.54
CA ASN A 77 22.24 -7.50 -10.46
C ASN A 77 23.64 -7.75 -9.88
N ASP A 78 23.96 -7.14 -8.73
CA ASP A 78 25.24 -7.30 -8.05
C ASP A 78 25.12 -8.35 -6.92
N PRO A 79 25.73 -9.54 -7.05
CA PRO A 79 25.64 -10.60 -6.03
C PRO A 79 26.32 -10.25 -4.70
N SER A 80 27.07 -9.14 -4.62
CA SER A 80 27.59 -8.59 -3.36
C SER A 80 26.57 -7.71 -2.62
N LYS A 81 25.49 -7.31 -3.29
CA LYS A 81 24.46 -6.39 -2.78
C LYS A 81 23.18 -7.08 -2.33
N HIS A 82 22.97 -8.34 -2.71
CA HIS A 82 21.82 -9.13 -2.26
C HIS A 82 22.22 -10.56 -1.87
N CYS A 83 21.34 -11.23 -1.14
CA CYS A 83 21.55 -12.61 -0.71
C CYS A 83 21.46 -13.58 -1.88
N THR A 84 22.51 -14.38 -2.10
CA THR A 84 22.55 -15.48 -3.09
C THR A 84 22.65 -16.86 -2.45
N ALA A 85 23.07 -16.93 -1.18
CA ALA A 85 23.07 -18.15 -0.38
C ALA A 85 22.86 -17.83 1.11
N GLU A 86 22.34 -18.82 1.84
CA GLU A 86 22.18 -18.76 3.30
C GLU A 86 23.55 -18.62 4.00
N GLY A 87 23.60 -17.86 5.11
CA GLY A 87 24.81 -17.58 5.88
C GLY A 87 25.74 -16.51 5.28
N GLN A 88 25.44 -15.98 4.09
CA GLN A 88 26.17 -14.84 3.54
C GLN A 88 25.89 -13.57 4.34
N ILE A 89 26.91 -12.71 4.47
CA ILE A 89 26.73 -11.35 4.98
C ILE A 89 26.52 -10.39 3.81
N ARG A 90 25.42 -9.63 3.84
CA ARG A 90 25.04 -8.67 2.80
C ARG A 90 24.61 -7.34 3.40
N PRO A 91 24.68 -6.23 2.65
CA PRO A 91 24.22 -4.93 3.14
C PRO A 91 22.72 -4.97 3.44
N ASP A 92 22.31 -4.25 4.48
CA ASP A 92 20.89 -4.01 4.78
C ASP A 92 20.35 -2.71 4.16
N PHE A 93 21.21 -1.97 3.44
CA PHE A 93 20.95 -0.64 2.87
C PHE A 93 20.59 0.45 3.89
N LEU A 94 20.77 0.19 5.18
CA LEU A 94 20.59 1.13 6.29
C LEU A 94 21.93 1.55 6.93
N GLY A 95 23.05 1.20 6.28
CA GLY A 95 24.42 1.44 6.76
C GLY A 95 25.01 0.27 7.55
N GLY A 96 24.29 -0.86 7.64
CA GLY A 96 24.74 -2.08 8.31
C GLY A 96 24.77 -3.29 7.38
N THR A 97 24.88 -4.45 8.00
CA THR A 97 24.83 -5.75 7.31
C THR A 97 23.89 -6.71 8.01
N VAL A 98 23.50 -7.74 7.27
CA VAL A 98 22.60 -8.81 7.72
C VAL A 98 23.13 -10.16 7.23
N GLU A 99 22.97 -11.17 8.07
CA GLU A 99 23.19 -12.57 7.70
C GLU A 99 21.96 -13.09 6.97
N CYS A 100 22.16 -13.55 5.76
CA CYS A 100 21.12 -14.03 4.86
C CYS A 100 20.51 -15.34 5.37
N LYS A 101 19.19 -15.37 5.52
CA LYS A 101 18.43 -16.60 5.73
C LYS A 101 17.98 -17.20 4.40
N LYS A 102 17.40 -18.40 4.44
CA LYS A 102 16.87 -19.07 3.25
C LYS A 102 15.78 -18.24 2.56
N GLU A 103 14.87 -17.64 3.33
CA GLU A 103 13.80 -16.78 2.84
C GLU A 103 14.32 -15.47 2.23
N ASP A 104 15.51 -15.03 2.62
CA ASP A 104 16.14 -13.79 2.17
C ASP A 104 16.81 -13.91 0.80
N ILE A 105 16.99 -15.12 0.28
CA ILE A 105 17.63 -15.34 -1.02
C ILE A 105 16.76 -14.71 -2.12
N LEU A 106 17.38 -13.83 -2.92
CA LEU A 106 16.78 -13.25 -4.11
C LEU A 106 16.92 -14.25 -5.27
N THR A 107 15.89 -15.08 -5.44
CA THR A 107 15.81 -16.01 -6.58
C THR A 107 15.46 -15.25 -7.87
N GLU A 108 15.73 -15.85 -9.02
CA GLU A 108 15.33 -15.29 -10.33
C GLU A 108 13.81 -15.08 -10.43
N GLU A 109 13.02 -15.95 -9.80
CA GLU A 109 11.56 -15.79 -9.71
C GLU A 109 11.19 -14.52 -8.92
N LYS A 110 11.71 -14.35 -7.71
CA LYS A 110 11.45 -13.18 -6.87
C LYS A 110 11.92 -11.89 -7.56
N LYS A 111 13.10 -11.92 -8.17
CA LYS A 111 13.63 -10.81 -8.97
C LYS A 111 12.72 -10.48 -10.14
N SER A 112 12.22 -11.49 -10.86
CA SER A 112 11.26 -11.30 -11.95
C SER A 112 9.94 -10.69 -11.44
N ILE A 113 9.42 -11.14 -10.29
CA ILE A 113 8.21 -10.58 -9.67
C ILE A 113 8.40 -9.10 -9.32
N ILE A 114 9.51 -8.75 -8.66
CA ILE A 114 9.84 -7.36 -8.33
C ILE A 114 9.90 -6.49 -9.59
N LEU A 115 10.67 -6.90 -10.59
CA LEU A 115 10.97 -6.10 -11.78
C LEU A 115 9.82 -6.01 -12.77
N LYS A 116 9.07 -7.09 -12.97
CA LYS A 116 8.05 -7.18 -14.04
C LYS A 116 6.62 -7.02 -13.54
N SER A 117 6.37 -7.23 -12.24
CA SER A 117 5.03 -7.06 -11.66
C SER A 117 4.99 -5.91 -10.65
N LEU A 118 5.71 -6.01 -9.53
CA LEU A 118 5.53 -5.10 -8.39
C LEU A 118 5.87 -3.66 -8.73
N ILE A 119 7.10 -3.40 -9.22
CA ILE A 119 7.56 -2.05 -9.56
C ILE A 119 6.65 -1.42 -10.64
N PRO A 120 6.43 -2.02 -11.83
CA PRO A 120 5.61 -1.38 -12.85
C PRO A 120 4.19 -1.06 -12.39
N ARG A 121 3.55 -1.96 -11.63
CA ARG A 121 2.17 -1.78 -11.17
C ARG A 121 2.08 -0.71 -10.08
N ALA A 122 3.02 -0.69 -9.13
CA ALA A 122 3.07 0.33 -8.08
C ALA A 122 3.28 1.73 -8.69
N LEU A 123 4.24 1.86 -9.61
CA LEU A 123 4.50 3.13 -10.29
C LEU A 123 3.32 3.58 -11.16
N LYS A 124 2.65 2.63 -11.84
CA LYS A 124 1.43 2.92 -12.59
C LYS A 124 0.35 3.54 -11.69
N MET A 125 0.18 3.09 -10.45
CA MET A 125 -0.79 3.68 -9.53
C MET A 125 -0.56 5.19 -9.32
N HIS A 126 0.71 5.62 -9.24
CA HIS A 126 1.09 7.03 -9.15
C HIS A 126 0.92 7.76 -10.48
N THR A 127 1.39 7.17 -11.59
CA THR A 127 1.25 7.77 -12.93
C THR A 127 -0.22 8.01 -13.30
N ASP A 128 -1.12 7.11 -12.92
CA ASP A 128 -2.56 7.25 -13.17
C ASP A 128 -3.17 8.43 -12.38
N ARG A 129 -2.62 8.77 -11.20
CA ARG A 129 -3.23 9.69 -10.22
C ARG A 129 -2.51 11.02 -10.05
N LEU A 130 -1.26 11.14 -10.49
CA LEU A 130 -0.43 12.32 -10.30
C LEU A 130 0.05 12.86 -11.64
N LEU A 131 -0.24 14.13 -11.86
CA LEU A 131 0.33 14.94 -12.93
C LEU A 131 1.46 15.81 -12.35
N VAL A 132 2.43 16.13 -13.19
CA VAL A 132 3.62 16.90 -12.81
C VAL A 132 4.02 17.84 -13.95
N GLU A 133 4.74 18.92 -13.63
CA GLU A 133 5.48 19.68 -14.64
C GLU A 133 6.71 18.88 -15.08
N PRO A 134 6.78 18.41 -16.34
CA PRO A 134 7.81 17.47 -16.74
C PRO A 134 9.22 18.06 -16.67
N LEU A 135 10.19 17.25 -16.22
CA LEU A 135 11.60 17.57 -16.39
C LEU A 135 12.00 17.43 -17.87
N THR A 136 12.48 18.52 -18.45
CA THR A 136 12.97 18.61 -19.84
C THR A 136 14.49 18.78 -19.92
N VAL A 137 15.19 18.38 -18.86
CA VAL A 137 16.57 18.78 -18.52
C VAL A 137 17.32 17.56 -18.02
N ASN A 138 18.65 17.57 -18.14
CA ASN A 138 19.48 16.52 -17.56
C ASN A 138 19.63 16.78 -16.06
N VAL A 139 19.38 15.74 -15.26
CA VAL A 139 19.55 15.77 -13.81
C VAL A 139 20.90 15.14 -13.49
N ILE A 140 21.84 15.93 -12.96
CA ILE A 140 23.08 15.41 -12.39
C ILE A 140 22.77 14.89 -10.99
N VAL A 141 22.94 13.58 -10.82
CA VAL A 141 22.72 12.93 -9.53
C VAL A 141 23.90 13.28 -8.61
N PRO A 142 23.67 13.88 -7.44
CA PRO A 142 24.75 14.23 -6.54
C PRO A 142 25.44 12.97 -6.00
N LYS A 143 26.72 13.10 -5.63
CA LYS A 143 27.42 12.04 -4.89
C LYS A 143 26.97 12.06 -3.44
N PHE A 144 26.46 10.93 -2.95
CA PHE A 144 26.09 10.75 -1.56
C PHE A 144 27.26 10.09 -0.82
N TYR A 145 27.78 10.75 0.21
CA TYR A 145 28.96 10.28 0.96
C TYR A 145 28.61 9.59 2.29
N SER A 146 27.38 9.77 2.77
CA SER A 146 26.87 9.19 4.02
C SER A 146 25.36 9.01 3.95
N GLY A 147 24.80 8.34 4.96
CA GLY A 147 23.37 8.05 5.06
C GLY A 147 22.93 6.92 4.13
N ILE A 148 21.61 6.69 4.10
CA ILE A 148 20.98 5.62 3.32
C ILE A 148 21.25 5.76 1.82
N CYS A 149 21.18 6.99 1.28
CA CYS A 149 21.36 7.24 -0.14
C CYS A 149 22.76 6.86 -0.65
N ALA A 150 23.77 6.86 0.22
CA ALA A 150 25.13 6.43 -0.12
C ALA A 150 25.30 4.90 -0.19
N GLN A 151 24.30 4.11 0.25
CA GLN A 151 24.37 2.65 0.22
C GLN A 151 24.02 2.06 -1.15
N PHE A 152 23.32 2.84 -1.98
CA PHE A 152 22.86 2.44 -3.30
C PHE A 152 23.92 2.63 -4.38
N THR A 153 23.94 1.71 -5.34
CA THR A 153 24.83 1.79 -6.49
C THR A 153 24.27 2.78 -7.50
N ILE A 154 24.93 3.92 -7.64
CA ILE A 154 24.61 4.94 -8.65
C ILE A 154 25.70 4.91 -9.73
N PRO A 155 25.35 4.62 -11.00
CA PRO A 155 26.30 4.65 -12.11
C PRO A 155 27.09 5.95 -12.19
N SER A 156 28.40 5.86 -12.44
CA SER A 156 29.31 7.01 -12.56
C SER A 156 28.87 8.03 -13.62
N SER A 157 28.19 7.59 -14.67
CA SER A 157 27.61 8.46 -15.70
C SER A 157 26.49 9.37 -15.14
N HIS A 158 25.72 8.91 -14.16
CA HIS A 158 24.65 9.73 -13.57
C HIS A 158 25.19 10.90 -12.74
N HIS A 159 26.39 10.76 -12.20
CA HIS A 159 27.11 11.83 -11.50
C HIS A 159 27.81 12.83 -12.44
N THR A 160 27.89 12.55 -13.74
CA THR A 160 28.68 13.34 -14.70
C THR A 160 27.87 13.80 -15.90
N VAL A 161 27.27 12.87 -16.65
CA VAL A 161 26.36 13.13 -17.78
C VAL A 161 24.94 13.43 -17.29
N GLY A 162 24.53 12.76 -16.22
CA GLY A 162 23.18 12.84 -15.67
C GLY A 162 22.20 11.85 -16.26
N VAL A 163 20.96 11.97 -15.82
CA VAL A 163 19.80 11.18 -16.26
C VAL A 163 18.73 12.10 -16.82
N ALA A 164 17.90 11.60 -17.73
CA ALA A 164 16.87 12.38 -18.43
C ALA A 164 15.66 11.51 -18.76
N GLY A 165 14.54 12.13 -19.14
CA GLY A 165 13.35 11.41 -19.63
C GLY A 165 12.38 10.92 -18.55
N ALA A 166 12.61 11.25 -17.27
CA ALA A 166 11.70 10.96 -16.17
C ALA A 166 11.59 12.17 -15.24
N ASP A 167 10.60 12.13 -14.35
CA ASP A 167 10.30 13.18 -13.38
C ASP A 167 10.64 12.73 -11.94
N MET A 168 10.79 11.42 -11.74
CA MET A 168 11.30 10.78 -10.53
C MET A 168 12.23 9.62 -10.90
N TYR A 169 13.45 9.64 -10.34
CA TYR A 169 14.47 8.61 -10.52
C TYR A 169 14.61 7.79 -9.25
N LEU A 170 14.40 6.47 -9.35
CA LEU A 170 14.45 5.54 -8.22
C LEU A 170 15.60 4.56 -8.39
N TYR A 171 16.43 4.41 -7.35
CA TYR A 171 17.42 3.33 -7.28
C TYR A 171 16.87 2.21 -6.39
N ALA A 172 16.71 1.03 -6.96
CA ALA A 172 16.08 -0.10 -6.33
C ALA A 172 17.10 -1.12 -5.84
N SER A 173 16.87 -1.63 -4.63
CA SER A 173 17.59 -2.78 -4.05
C SER A 173 16.61 -3.86 -3.58
N ALA A 174 17.14 -5.06 -3.30
CA ALA A 174 16.37 -6.17 -2.76
C ALA A 174 17.17 -6.89 -1.66
N ALA A 175 17.28 -6.23 -0.51
CA ALA A 175 18.00 -6.71 0.67
C ALA A 175 17.06 -7.07 1.81
N PRO A 176 17.49 -7.97 2.73
CA PRO A 176 16.68 -8.39 3.86
C PRO A 176 16.32 -7.21 4.78
N ILE A 177 15.12 -7.28 5.34
CA ILE A 177 14.62 -6.29 6.30
C ILE A 177 14.42 -7.00 7.63
N LYS A 178 15.09 -6.53 8.69
CA LYS A 178 15.10 -7.19 10.02
C LYS A 178 13.79 -7.03 10.82
N ARG A 179 12.73 -6.44 10.25
CA ARG A 179 11.51 -6.03 10.97
C ARG A 179 10.26 -6.36 10.15
N SER A 180 9.08 -6.09 10.71
CA SER A 180 7.77 -6.20 10.04
C SER A 180 7.59 -5.26 8.83
N ALA A 181 8.66 -4.72 8.23
CA ALA A 181 8.54 -3.96 6.98
C ALA A 181 8.89 -4.85 5.80
N LEU A 182 7.99 -4.92 4.82
CA LEU A 182 8.20 -5.66 3.57
C LEU A 182 9.03 -4.88 2.55
N ALA A 183 8.94 -3.55 2.60
CA ALA A 183 9.63 -2.63 1.74
C ALA A 183 9.85 -1.31 2.49
N TRP A 184 10.71 -0.45 1.94
CA TRP A 184 10.79 0.94 2.33
C TRP A 184 11.29 1.80 1.17
N ALA A 185 10.91 3.07 1.14
CA ALA A 185 11.50 4.03 0.20
C ALA A 185 11.61 5.43 0.80
N THR A 186 12.51 6.24 0.23
CA THR A 186 12.71 7.62 0.68
C THR A 186 13.30 8.49 -0.43
N THR A 187 13.22 9.80 -0.22
CA THR A 187 13.84 10.78 -1.11
C THR A 187 15.30 11.01 -0.73
N CYS A 188 16.17 11.05 -1.74
CA CYS A 188 17.58 11.41 -1.60
C CYS A 188 17.88 12.84 -2.03
N SER A 189 17.24 13.31 -3.10
CA SER A 189 17.50 14.66 -3.63
C SER A 189 16.24 15.32 -4.19
N GLN A 190 16.24 16.64 -4.09
CA GLN A 190 15.11 17.51 -4.44
C GLN A 190 15.58 18.61 -5.40
N LEU A 191 14.63 19.15 -6.16
CA LEU A 191 14.81 20.40 -6.89
C LEU A 191 14.88 21.61 -5.92
N PRO A 192 15.32 22.79 -6.40
CA PRO A 192 15.35 24.01 -5.60
C PRO A 192 14.00 24.43 -5.00
N ASP A 193 12.88 24.04 -5.63
CA ASP A 193 11.53 24.29 -5.11
C ASP A 193 11.09 23.30 -4.01
N GLY A 194 11.92 22.30 -3.71
CA GLY A 194 11.67 21.24 -2.73
C GLY A 194 11.07 19.96 -3.34
N ARG A 195 10.78 19.90 -4.64
CA ARG A 195 10.18 18.71 -5.24
C ARG A 195 11.13 17.52 -5.20
N PRO A 196 10.76 16.38 -4.60
CA PRO A 196 11.51 15.13 -4.69
C PRO A 196 11.66 14.66 -6.14
N ILE A 197 12.88 14.36 -6.56
CA ILE A 197 13.17 13.87 -7.92
C ILE A 197 14.13 12.69 -7.97
N ILE A 198 14.87 12.43 -6.88
CA ILE A 198 15.74 11.26 -6.77
C ILE A 198 15.40 10.59 -5.45
N GLY A 199 15.09 9.30 -5.50
CA GLY A 199 14.81 8.47 -4.34
C GLY A 199 15.46 7.10 -4.45
N VAL A 200 15.36 6.36 -3.35
CA VAL A 200 15.82 4.98 -3.24
C VAL A 200 14.70 4.13 -2.67
N MET A 201 14.68 2.85 -3.03
CA MET A 201 13.71 1.90 -2.51
C MET A 201 14.34 0.52 -2.32
N ASN A 202 13.92 -0.18 -1.28
CA ASN A 202 14.33 -1.55 -1.00
C ASN A 202 13.10 -2.44 -0.82
N TYR A 203 13.09 -3.62 -1.43
CA TYR A 203 12.04 -4.62 -1.23
C TYR A 203 12.64 -5.91 -0.66
N GLY A 204 12.16 -6.34 0.51
CA GLY A 204 12.66 -7.51 1.22
C GLY A 204 12.36 -8.82 0.47
N PRO A 205 13.36 -9.62 0.05
CA PRO A 205 13.13 -10.85 -0.71
C PRO A 205 12.28 -11.90 0.03
N SER A 206 12.26 -11.90 1.37
CA SER A 206 11.44 -12.80 2.18
C SER A 206 9.93 -12.55 2.04
N SER A 207 9.56 -11.36 1.57
CA SER A 207 8.17 -10.88 1.50
C SER A 207 7.64 -10.75 0.06
N VAL A 208 8.42 -11.18 -0.93
CA VAL A 208 8.04 -11.07 -2.34
C VAL A 208 6.92 -12.05 -2.65
N THR A 209 5.74 -11.51 -2.93
CA THR A 209 4.59 -12.24 -3.48
C THR A 209 3.99 -11.41 -4.61
N ASP A 210 3.57 -12.04 -5.70
CA ASP A 210 2.86 -11.36 -6.79
C ASP A 210 1.39 -11.14 -6.40
N SER A 211 1.15 -10.15 -5.55
CA SER A 211 -0.15 -9.85 -4.97
C SER A 211 -0.45 -8.34 -5.02
N GLU A 212 -1.73 -7.97 -4.98
CA GLU A 212 -2.14 -6.56 -4.87
C GLU A 212 -1.58 -5.93 -3.60
N TYR A 213 -1.53 -6.69 -2.51
CA TYR A 213 -1.00 -6.24 -1.24
C TYR A 213 0.47 -5.81 -1.36
N SER A 214 1.31 -6.60 -2.03
CA SER A 214 2.71 -6.25 -2.32
C SER A 214 2.83 -5.01 -3.21
N VAL A 215 1.97 -4.89 -4.24
CA VAL A 215 1.96 -3.73 -5.14
C VAL A 215 1.63 -2.44 -4.39
N ARG A 216 0.61 -2.48 -3.53
CA ARG A 216 0.17 -1.32 -2.76
C ARG A 216 1.14 -0.96 -1.65
N THR A 217 1.76 -1.96 -1.03
CA THR A 217 2.88 -1.72 -0.11
C THR A 217 4.00 -0.96 -0.81
N LEU A 218 4.38 -1.38 -2.03
CA LEU A 218 5.39 -0.64 -2.78
C LEU A 218 4.93 0.76 -3.22
N ALA A 219 3.65 0.94 -3.59
CA ALA A 219 3.10 2.25 -3.91
C ALA A 219 3.08 3.18 -2.68
N HIS A 220 2.76 2.66 -1.49
CA HIS A 220 2.87 3.37 -0.23
C HIS A 220 4.29 3.89 -0.01
N GLU A 221 5.28 3.02 -0.19
CA GLU A 221 6.69 3.41 -0.02
C GLU A 221 7.11 4.47 -1.05
N VAL A 222 6.74 4.29 -2.32
CA VAL A 222 7.02 5.29 -3.35
C VAL A 222 6.32 6.62 -3.05
N ALA A 223 5.14 6.64 -2.40
CA ALA A 223 4.50 7.87 -1.96
C ALA A 223 5.35 8.66 -0.95
N HIS A 224 6.06 7.97 -0.04
CA HIS A 224 7.04 8.64 0.83
C HIS A 224 8.19 9.25 0.03
N ALA A 225 8.72 8.51 -0.96
CA ALA A 225 9.78 9.02 -1.83
C ALA A 225 9.33 10.23 -2.67
N LEU A 226 8.05 10.30 -3.04
CA LEU A 226 7.40 11.44 -3.72
C LEU A 226 7.09 12.62 -2.79
N GLY A 227 7.22 12.44 -1.47
CA GLY A 227 7.15 13.53 -0.51
C GLY A 227 5.94 13.53 0.41
N PHE A 228 5.20 12.42 0.49
CA PHE A 228 4.26 12.20 1.60
C PHE A 228 5.04 11.96 2.90
N ILE A 229 5.58 13.02 3.49
CA ILE A 229 6.33 12.99 4.74
C ILE A 229 6.09 14.26 5.54
N VAL A 230 6.00 14.15 6.87
CA VAL A 230 5.64 15.28 7.74
C VAL A 230 6.61 16.46 7.61
N ARG A 231 7.89 16.20 7.29
CA ARG A 231 8.90 17.24 7.09
C ARG A 231 8.51 18.16 5.93
N ILE A 232 8.18 17.60 4.77
CA ILE A 232 7.72 18.37 3.60
C ILE A 232 6.40 19.07 3.92
N MET A 233 5.47 18.38 4.57
CA MET A 233 4.20 19.01 4.96
C MET A 233 4.40 20.23 5.88
N LYS A 234 5.39 20.19 6.80
CA LYS A 234 5.76 21.33 7.64
C LYS A 234 6.44 22.44 6.84
N GLU A 235 7.39 22.13 5.98
CA GLU A 235 8.09 23.09 5.10
C GLU A 235 7.10 23.83 4.19
N ARG A 236 6.07 23.12 3.72
CA ARG A 236 4.99 23.65 2.88
C ARG A 236 3.84 24.25 3.71
N LYS A 237 3.98 24.35 5.03
CA LYS A 237 3.00 24.95 5.97
C LYS A 237 1.61 24.32 5.90
N MET A 238 1.54 23.01 5.61
CA MET A 238 0.30 22.26 5.49
C MET A 238 -0.22 21.79 6.85
N VAL A 239 0.64 21.61 7.85
CA VAL A 239 0.29 20.99 9.13
C VAL A 239 -0.07 22.02 10.22
N LYS A 240 -1.07 21.71 11.04
CA LYS A 240 -1.41 22.45 12.28
C LYS A 240 -1.56 21.52 13.47
N GLU A 241 -1.23 22.02 14.65
CA GLU A 241 -1.58 21.37 15.92
C GLU A 241 -3.02 21.72 16.30
N VAL A 242 -3.81 20.70 16.66
CA VAL A 242 -5.18 20.85 17.16
C VAL A 242 -5.27 20.22 18.54
N LYS A 243 -5.80 20.96 19.52
CA LYS A 243 -5.86 20.54 20.93
C LYS A 243 -7.21 19.90 21.27
N GLY A 244 -7.21 19.01 22.26
CA GLY A 244 -8.42 18.46 22.87
C GLY A 244 -9.19 17.45 22.00
N VAL A 245 -8.63 17.03 20.86
CA VAL A 245 -9.28 16.06 19.98
C VAL A 245 -9.40 14.72 20.71
N ARG A 246 -10.65 14.26 20.93
CA ARG A 246 -10.96 13.00 21.64
C ARG A 246 -10.30 12.88 23.03
N GLY A 247 -10.09 14.00 23.71
CA GLY A 247 -9.42 14.04 25.02
C GLY A 247 -7.89 13.98 24.97
N LYS A 248 -7.28 13.91 23.78
CA LYS A 248 -5.82 14.00 23.61
C LYS A 248 -5.37 15.45 23.80
N ALA A 249 -4.18 15.64 24.38
CA ALA A 249 -3.63 16.97 24.62
C ALA A 249 -3.47 17.77 23.31
N LYS A 250 -2.96 17.12 22.26
CA LYS A 250 -2.87 17.63 20.90
C LYS A 250 -2.79 16.51 19.87
N VAL A 251 -3.15 16.82 18.64
CA VAL A 251 -2.95 16.00 17.44
C VAL A 251 -2.42 16.89 16.31
N LEU A 252 -1.75 16.30 15.32
CA LEU A 252 -1.37 17.01 14.10
C LEU A 252 -2.40 16.75 13.00
N GLN A 253 -2.74 17.79 12.24
CA GLN A 253 -3.62 17.67 11.08
C GLN A 253 -3.00 18.33 9.86
N VAL A 254 -3.12 17.69 8.71
CA VAL A 254 -2.92 18.33 7.40
C VAL A 254 -4.13 19.20 7.11
N SER A 255 -3.93 20.51 7.23
CA SER A 255 -4.93 21.57 7.18
C SER A 255 -4.87 22.41 5.89
N SER A 256 -4.17 21.89 4.87
CA SER A 256 -4.07 22.52 3.56
C SER A 256 -5.39 22.43 2.76
N PRO A 257 -5.62 23.35 1.82
CA PRO A 257 -6.97 23.57 1.27
C PRO A 257 -7.61 22.34 0.60
N LYS A 258 -6.88 21.58 -0.22
CA LYS A 258 -7.45 20.40 -0.89
C LYS A 258 -7.61 19.25 0.07
N THR A 259 -6.66 19.03 0.98
CA THR A 259 -6.79 18.00 2.01
C THR A 259 -8.01 18.26 2.86
N VAL A 260 -8.21 19.49 3.35
CA VAL A 260 -9.42 19.86 4.11
C VAL A 260 -10.69 19.60 3.30
N LYS A 261 -10.72 20.02 2.03
CA LYS A 261 -11.87 19.77 1.15
C LYS A 261 -12.17 18.27 1.03
N LYS A 262 -11.17 17.44 0.73
CA LYS A 262 -11.35 16.00 0.56
C LYS A 262 -11.64 15.26 1.85
N THR A 263 -11.12 15.71 3.00
CA THR A 263 -11.53 15.22 4.31
C THR A 263 -13.02 15.50 4.57
N ARG A 264 -13.49 16.72 4.31
CA ARG A 264 -14.91 17.07 4.51
C ARG A 264 -15.83 16.21 3.64
N GLU A 265 -15.45 15.99 2.39
CA GLU A 265 -16.16 15.13 1.44
C GLU A 265 -16.17 13.68 1.92
N HIS A 266 -15.01 13.09 2.22
CA HIS A 266 -14.88 11.69 2.64
C HIS A 266 -15.69 11.40 3.91
N PHE A 267 -15.48 12.17 4.98
CA PHE A 267 -16.13 11.92 6.27
C PHE A 267 -17.55 12.49 6.34
N ASN A 268 -18.01 13.25 5.34
CA ASN A 268 -19.22 14.08 5.41
C ASN A 268 -19.25 14.95 6.68
N CYS A 269 -18.13 15.62 6.95
CA CYS A 269 -17.96 16.49 8.11
C CYS A 269 -17.54 17.89 7.67
N VAL A 270 -18.50 18.79 7.46
CA VAL A 270 -18.24 20.17 7.00
C VAL A 270 -17.33 20.97 7.94
N ASN A 271 -17.31 20.63 9.22
CA ASN A 271 -16.50 21.30 10.25
C ASN A 271 -15.08 20.71 10.37
N ALA A 272 -14.72 19.69 9.59
CA ALA A 272 -13.37 19.16 9.61
C ALA A 272 -12.36 20.26 9.25
N THR A 273 -11.31 20.38 10.07
CA THR A 273 -10.24 21.39 9.92
C THR A 273 -8.99 20.85 9.22
N GLY A 274 -8.94 19.54 8.95
CA GLY A 274 -7.84 18.85 8.31
C GLY A 274 -7.94 17.35 8.50
N MET A 275 -7.04 16.61 7.86
CA MET A 275 -6.88 15.17 8.05
C MET A 275 -5.84 14.89 9.12
N GLU A 276 -6.18 14.08 10.11
CA GLU A 276 -5.29 13.76 11.23
C GLU A 276 -4.13 12.86 10.79
N LEU A 277 -2.93 13.19 11.26
CA LEU A 277 -1.71 12.40 11.08
C LEU A 277 -1.51 11.46 12.27
N GLU A 278 -0.83 10.33 12.02
CA GLU A 278 -0.56 9.33 13.03
C GLU A 278 0.39 9.85 14.12
N ASP A 279 0.15 9.41 15.35
CA ASP A 279 0.83 9.83 16.58
C ASP A 279 1.07 8.69 17.58
N GLU A 280 0.66 7.45 17.27
CA GLU A 280 1.09 6.21 17.92
C GLU A 280 2.33 5.63 17.21
N GLY A 281 3.09 4.71 17.82
CA GLY A 281 4.25 4.07 17.16
C GLY A 281 5.60 4.79 17.27
N GLY A 282 5.68 5.93 17.95
CA GLY A 282 6.95 6.61 18.27
C GLY A 282 6.91 8.13 18.14
N ALA A 283 8.05 8.78 18.43
CA ALA A 283 8.17 10.25 18.46
C ALA A 283 8.05 10.93 17.08
N THR A 284 8.01 10.16 15.99
CA THR A 284 8.11 10.68 14.61
C THR A 284 7.02 10.20 13.66
N THR A 285 6.00 9.43 14.10
CA THR A 285 5.01 8.69 13.28
C THR A 285 4.03 9.54 12.43
N SER A 286 4.31 10.82 12.23
CA SER A 286 3.39 11.74 11.58
C SER A 286 3.46 11.74 10.04
N SER A 287 4.19 10.81 9.41
CA SER A 287 4.21 10.67 7.95
C SER A 287 3.12 9.73 7.42
N HIS A 288 2.16 9.36 8.26
CA HIS A 288 1.02 8.51 7.94
C HIS A 288 -0.29 9.20 8.31
N TRP A 289 -1.39 8.80 7.65
CA TRP A 289 -2.73 9.15 8.14
C TRP A 289 -3.02 8.43 9.45
N LYS A 290 -3.77 9.08 10.34
CA LYS A 290 -4.26 8.46 11.58
C LYS A 290 -5.06 7.21 11.23
N ARG A 291 -4.50 6.03 11.51
CA ARG A 291 -5.07 4.75 11.04
C ARG A 291 -6.45 4.52 11.61
N ARG A 292 -6.71 4.90 12.87
CA ARG A 292 -8.07 4.92 13.44
C ARG A 292 -9.12 5.55 12.51
N ASN A 293 -8.78 6.63 11.82
CA ASN A 293 -9.71 7.38 10.97
C ASN A 293 -9.69 6.92 9.49
N ALA A 294 -8.60 6.30 9.04
CA ALA A 294 -8.37 5.95 7.64
C ALA A 294 -7.59 4.62 7.49
N LYS A 295 -8.06 3.56 8.16
CA LYS A 295 -7.34 2.28 8.32
C LYS A 295 -6.93 1.65 6.99
N ASP A 296 -7.81 1.76 5.99
CA ASP A 296 -7.71 1.09 4.70
C ASP A 296 -7.13 2.00 3.60
N GLU A 297 -6.61 3.19 3.97
CA GLU A 297 -6.02 4.17 3.06
C GLU A 297 -4.56 3.82 2.73
N LEU A 298 -4.08 4.19 1.54
CA LEU A 298 -2.72 3.95 1.06
C LEU A 298 -1.66 4.35 2.10
N MET A 299 -1.79 5.52 2.73
CA MET A 299 -0.82 6.07 3.69
C MET A 299 -1.18 5.80 5.15
N ALA A 300 -1.97 4.76 5.44
CA ALA A 300 -2.05 4.22 6.79
C ALA A 300 -0.72 3.55 7.18
N GLY A 301 -0.22 3.76 8.40
CA GLY A 301 1.13 3.30 8.81
C GLY A 301 1.28 1.81 9.11
N LYS A 302 0.19 1.05 9.04
CA LYS A 302 0.14 -0.39 9.28
C LYS A 302 -0.74 -1.05 8.21
N GLU A 303 -0.70 -2.37 8.07
CA GLU A 303 -1.34 -3.11 6.97
C GLU A 303 -2.83 -2.80 6.80
N GLY A 304 -3.27 -2.81 5.55
CA GLY A 304 -4.66 -2.67 5.17
C GLY A 304 -4.71 -2.89 3.67
N ILE A 305 -5.87 -2.63 3.08
CA ILE A 305 -5.98 -2.77 1.63
C ILE A 305 -5.31 -1.64 0.85
N GLY A 306 -4.97 -0.52 1.50
CA GLY A 306 -4.13 0.54 0.94
C GLY A 306 -4.77 1.29 -0.23
N TYR A 307 -6.04 1.67 -0.14
CA TYR A 307 -6.76 2.44 -1.16
C TYR A 307 -6.07 3.78 -1.42
N TYR A 308 -5.76 4.08 -2.69
CA TYR A 308 -5.22 5.36 -3.11
C TYR A 308 -6.35 6.37 -3.26
N THR A 309 -6.78 6.91 -2.13
CA THR A 309 -7.95 7.77 -2.06
C THR A 309 -7.65 9.22 -2.43
N ALA A 310 -8.72 10.02 -2.51
CA ALA A 310 -8.65 11.46 -2.65
C ALA A 310 -7.89 12.14 -1.50
N LEU A 311 -7.75 11.51 -0.32
CA LEU A 311 -7.02 12.07 0.82
C LEU A 311 -5.52 12.19 0.51
N THR A 312 -4.89 11.10 0.08
CA THR A 312 -3.47 11.09 -0.28
C THR A 312 -3.19 11.91 -1.53
N MET A 313 -4.06 11.83 -2.55
CA MET A 313 -3.96 12.66 -3.75
C MET A 313 -4.03 14.16 -3.41
N ALA A 314 -4.94 14.56 -2.53
CA ALA A 314 -5.06 15.96 -2.09
C ALA A 314 -3.82 16.44 -1.34
N ALA A 315 -3.27 15.63 -0.44
CA ALA A 315 -2.07 15.98 0.30
C ALA A 315 -0.86 16.16 -0.62
N LEU A 316 -0.68 15.24 -1.58
CA LEU A 316 0.39 15.34 -2.58
C LEU A 316 0.20 16.57 -3.49
N GLU A 317 -1.03 16.89 -3.89
CA GLU A 317 -1.29 18.11 -4.66
C GLU A 317 -1.06 19.40 -3.86
N ASP A 318 -1.42 19.42 -2.57
CA ASP A 318 -1.20 20.57 -1.69
C ASP A 318 0.30 20.80 -1.36
N THR A 319 1.18 19.83 -1.63
CA THR A 319 2.63 20.10 -1.64
C THR A 319 2.99 21.14 -2.70
N GLY A 320 2.21 21.26 -3.77
CA GLY A 320 2.47 22.10 -4.92
C GLY A 320 3.41 21.48 -5.96
N PHE A 321 3.89 20.26 -5.75
CA PHE A 321 4.74 19.55 -6.71
C PHE A 321 3.94 18.82 -7.80
N TYR A 322 2.73 18.41 -7.44
CA TYR A 322 1.86 17.56 -8.25
C TYR A 322 0.49 18.22 -8.43
N LYS A 323 -0.24 17.79 -9.45
CA LYS A 323 -1.70 17.92 -9.53
C LYS A 323 -2.31 16.53 -9.45
N ALA A 324 -3.41 16.39 -8.71
CA ALA A 324 -4.16 15.15 -8.72
C ALA A 324 -4.95 15.03 -10.02
N ASN A 325 -4.90 13.84 -10.63
CA ASN A 325 -5.77 13.46 -11.73
C ASN A 325 -7.12 13.02 -11.15
N TRP A 326 -7.97 13.99 -10.79
CA TRP A 326 -9.28 13.76 -10.17
C TRP A 326 -10.18 12.88 -11.06
N GLY A 327 -10.93 11.98 -10.43
CA GLY A 327 -11.67 10.89 -11.08
C GLY A 327 -10.93 9.55 -11.05
N MET A 328 -9.66 9.53 -10.66
CA MET A 328 -8.84 8.31 -10.51
C MET A 328 -8.68 7.89 -9.04
N GLU A 329 -9.22 8.65 -8.08
CA GLU A 329 -9.24 8.25 -6.67
C GLU A 329 -10.01 6.95 -6.45
N GLU A 330 -9.53 6.13 -5.53
CA GLU A 330 -10.25 4.93 -5.11
C GLU A 330 -11.22 5.26 -3.97
N PRO A 331 -12.43 4.66 -3.97
CA PRO A 331 -13.33 4.76 -2.83
C PRO A 331 -12.78 3.95 -1.66
N MET A 332 -13.06 4.40 -0.43
CA MET A 332 -12.73 3.68 0.80
C MET A 332 -13.94 3.74 1.72
N SER A 333 -14.45 2.58 2.14
CA SER A 333 -15.61 2.53 3.04
C SER A 333 -15.28 2.95 4.47
N TRP A 334 -14.06 2.70 4.94
CA TRP A 334 -13.63 3.11 6.28
C TRP A 334 -13.73 4.63 6.46
N GLY A 335 -14.54 5.06 7.42
CA GLY A 335 -14.78 6.47 7.73
C GLY A 335 -15.67 7.24 6.74
N ASN A 336 -16.03 6.65 5.60
CA ASN A 336 -16.87 7.32 4.60
C ASN A 336 -18.25 7.66 5.18
N ASN A 337 -18.70 8.91 5.00
CA ASN A 337 -19.98 9.42 5.51
C ASN A 337 -20.21 9.22 7.03
N SER A 338 -19.14 9.08 7.83
CA SER A 338 -19.25 8.83 9.27
C SER A 338 -19.64 10.06 10.11
N GLY A 339 -19.69 11.24 9.50
CA GLY A 339 -19.93 12.52 10.15
C GLY A 339 -18.75 12.97 11.00
N CYS A 340 -18.90 14.14 11.64
CA CYS A 340 -17.81 14.71 12.45
C CYS A 340 -17.47 13.91 13.70
N ALA A 341 -18.42 13.15 14.24
CA ALA A 341 -18.25 12.42 15.49
C ALA A 341 -17.10 11.40 15.43
N LEU A 342 -16.80 10.79 14.27
CA LEU A 342 -15.65 9.89 14.15
C LEU A 342 -14.35 10.63 14.43
N LEU A 343 -14.23 11.87 13.92
CA LEU A 343 -13.03 12.68 14.05
C LEU A 343 -12.93 13.34 15.44
N THR A 344 -14.06 13.69 16.07
CA THR A 344 -14.08 14.50 17.30
C THR A 344 -14.36 13.71 18.57
N GLU A 345 -15.06 12.57 18.49
CA GLU A 345 -15.46 11.74 19.63
C GLU A 345 -14.69 10.41 19.68
N LYS A 346 -14.76 9.74 20.85
CA LYS A 346 -14.22 8.39 21.03
C LYS A 346 -14.93 7.38 20.11
N CYS A 347 -14.23 6.31 19.71
CA CYS A 347 -14.78 5.28 18.82
C CYS A 347 -15.90 4.47 19.47
N VAL A 348 -15.83 4.33 20.78
CA VAL A 348 -16.78 3.63 21.64
C VAL A 348 -16.99 4.48 22.88
N ILE A 349 -18.25 4.66 23.30
CA ILE A 349 -18.62 5.41 24.49
C ILE A 349 -19.43 4.48 25.39
N ASN A 350 -18.90 4.18 26.57
CA ASN A 350 -19.52 3.26 27.54
C ASN A 350 -19.91 1.90 26.92
N GLY A 351 -19.03 1.34 26.08
CA GLY A 351 -19.24 0.06 25.41
C GLY A 351 -20.18 0.09 24.20
N VAL A 352 -20.64 1.27 23.78
CA VAL A 352 -21.50 1.43 22.58
C VAL A 352 -20.75 2.22 21.51
N THR A 353 -20.71 1.68 20.29
CA THR A 353 -20.18 2.40 19.12
C THR A 353 -21.29 2.95 18.23
N LYS A 354 -21.04 4.10 17.60
CA LYS A 354 -21.85 4.61 16.49
C LYS A 354 -21.45 3.98 15.14
N TYR A 355 -20.37 3.21 15.11
CA TYR A 355 -19.71 2.74 13.89
C TYR A 355 -19.47 1.22 13.93
N PRO A 356 -20.52 0.38 13.96
CA PRO A 356 -20.38 -1.07 14.12
C PRO A 356 -19.63 -1.76 12.97
N GLU A 357 -19.60 -1.16 11.77
CA GLU A 357 -18.80 -1.66 10.64
C GLU A 357 -17.30 -1.34 10.77
N MET A 358 -16.92 -0.45 11.70
CA MET A 358 -15.53 -0.04 11.93
C MET A 358 -14.99 -0.60 13.24
N PHE A 359 -15.77 -0.48 14.32
CA PHE A 359 -15.33 -0.85 15.66
C PHE A 359 -16.22 -1.94 16.23
N CYS A 360 -15.60 -2.96 16.80
CA CYS A 360 -16.29 -4.00 17.55
C CYS A 360 -16.28 -3.65 19.05
N THR A 361 -17.28 -4.14 19.79
CA THR A 361 -17.45 -3.81 21.22
C THR A 361 -17.58 -5.03 22.11
N ALA A 362 -17.46 -6.23 21.55
CA ALA A 362 -17.58 -7.49 22.27
C ALA A 362 -16.74 -8.58 21.57
N GLU A 363 -16.25 -9.52 22.36
CA GLU A 363 -15.69 -10.76 21.83
C GLU A 363 -16.78 -11.57 21.13
N SER A 364 -16.38 -12.26 20.07
CA SER A 364 -17.24 -13.16 19.32
C SER A 364 -16.49 -14.48 19.14
N SER A 365 -17.15 -15.59 19.42
CA SER A 365 -16.64 -16.93 19.09
C SER A 365 -16.75 -17.24 17.58
N LEU A 366 -17.52 -16.42 16.84
CA LEU A 366 -17.66 -16.51 15.39
C LEU A 366 -16.67 -15.56 14.72
N LEU A 367 -16.08 -16.03 13.62
CA LEU A 367 -15.22 -15.18 12.80
C LEU A 367 -16.07 -14.16 12.01
N LEU A 368 -15.55 -12.94 11.94
CA LEU A 368 -16.20 -11.80 11.30
C LEU A 368 -15.33 -11.25 10.18
N CYS A 369 -15.92 -10.64 9.17
CA CYS A 369 -15.17 -9.99 8.10
C CYS A 369 -14.37 -8.81 8.61
N THR A 370 -13.11 -8.76 8.17
CA THR A 370 -12.30 -7.54 8.19
C THR A 370 -12.94 -6.46 7.31
N SER A 371 -12.65 -5.19 7.63
CA SER A 371 -13.23 -4.03 6.91
C SER A 371 -12.93 -4.02 5.42
N ASP A 372 -11.77 -4.54 5.05
CA ASP A 372 -11.27 -4.66 3.68
C ASP A 372 -11.83 -5.86 2.90
N ARG A 373 -12.67 -6.69 3.53
CA ARG A 373 -13.28 -7.89 2.94
C ARG A 373 -12.27 -8.94 2.45
N LEU A 374 -11.02 -8.90 2.91
CA LEU A 374 -9.99 -9.83 2.45
C LEU A 374 -9.93 -11.13 3.28
N ALA A 375 -10.38 -11.09 4.53
CA ALA A 375 -10.26 -12.22 5.43
C ALA A 375 -11.40 -12.29 6.45
N LEU A 376 -11.47 -13.44 7.10
CA LEU A 376 -12.19 -13.62 8.36
C LEU A 376 -11.26 -13.27 9.54
N GLY A 377 -11.85 -12.79 10.61
CA GLY A 377 -11.12 -12.14 11.71
C GLY A 377 -11.85 -12.20 13.05
N TYR A 378 -11.23 -11.59 14.05
CA TYR A 378 -11.73 -11.54 15.42
C TYR A 378 -11.66 -10.10 15.95
N CYS A 379 -12.47 -9.81 16.97
CA CYS A 379 -12.43 -8.51 17.62
C CYS A 379 -11.16 -8.39 18.48
N THR A 380 -10.37 -7.34 18.28
CA THR A 380 -9.12 -7.09 19.03
C THR A 380 -9.34 -6.61 20.47
N ILE A 381 -10.56 -6.76 21.00
CA ILE A 381 -10.87 -6.36 22.38
C ILE A 381 -10.16 -7.29 23.36
N GLU A 382 -9.48 -6.71 24.34
CA GLU A 382 -8.73 -7.45 25.34
C GLU A 382 -8.72 -6.72 26.69
N LEU A 383 -8.40 -7.47 27.74
CA LEU A 383 -8.23 -6.97 29.09
C LEU A 383 -6.76 -6.67 29.36
N HIS A 384 -6.43 -5.39 29.51
CA HIS A 384 -5.07 -4.91 29.80
C HIS A 384 -4.69 -5.11 31.27
N ASP A 385 -3.39 -5.22 31.55
CA ASP A 385 -2.88 -5.39 32.92
C ASP A 385 -3.17 -4.18 33.81
N ALA A 386 -3.12 -2.98 33.23
CA ALA A 386 -3.34 -1.70 33.89
C ALA A 386 -4.48 -0.90 33.23
N PRO A 387 -5.14 0.01 33.97
CA PRO A 387 -6.11 0.92 33.38
C PRO A 387 -5.52 1.73 32.22
N LEU A 388 -6.24 1.79 31.10
CA LEU A 388 -5.86 2.60 29.95
C LEU A 388 -5.92 4.10 30.29
N PRO A 389 -5.14 4.95 29.63
CA PRO A 389 -5.26 6.40 29.76
C PRO A 389 -6.70 6.90 29.53
N PRO A 390 -7.17 7.95 30.23
CA PRO A 390 -8.58 8.38 30.17
C PRO A 390 -9.13 8.62 28.75
N GLN A 391 -8.32 9.11 27.83
CA GLN A 391 -8.68 9.32 26.42
C GLN A 391 -8.95 8.02 25.65
N PHE A 392 -8.43 6.88 26.12
CA PHE A 392 -8.58 5.55 25.52
C PHE A 392 -9.49 4.62 26.34
N GLN A 393 -10.09 5.11 27.43
CA GLN A 393 -11.11 4.36 28.17
C GLN A 393 -12.44 4.41 27.44
N TYR A 394 -12.84 3.27 26.87
CA TYR A 394 -14.01 3.12 26.02
C TYR A 394 -15.18 2.39 26.68
N PHE A 395 -14.88 1.63 27.73
CA PHE A 395 -15.80 0.75 28.43
C PHE A 395 -15.89 1.15 29.91
N LEU A 396 -16.89 0.60 30.62
CA LEU A 396 -17.03 0.80 32.07
C LEU A 396 -15.82 0.27 32.85
N ASN A 397 -15.25 -0.85 32.38
CA ASN A 397 -13.98 -1.35 32.89
C ASN A 397 -12.83 -0.55 32.22
N PRO A 398 -12.04 0.24 32.96
CA PRO A 398 -11.00 1.08 32.38
C PRO A 398 -9.80 0.28 31.84
N LYS A 399 -9.73 -1.03 32.12
CA LYS A 399 -8.73 -1.94 31.57
C LYS A 399 -9.15 -2.60 30.27
N LEU A 400 -10.40 -2.46 29.85
CA LEU A 400 -10.90 -3.09 28.63
C LEU A 400 -10.71 -2.11 27.46
N GLY A 401 -10.14 -2.59 26.36
CA GLY A 401 -9.90 -1.82 25.15
C GLY A 401 -9.40 -2.70 24.01
N GLY A 402 -9.08 -2.12 22.87
CA GLY A 402 -8.43 -2.83 21.77
C GLY A 402 -6.96 -3.13 22.10
N ALA A 403 -6.37 -4.07 21.38
CA ALA A 403 -4.96 -4.42 21.53
C ALA A 403 -4.00 -3.23 21.28
N PRO A 404 -2.84 -3.18 21.99
CA PRO A 404 -1.83 -2.15 21.80
C PRO A 404 -1.12 -2.32 20.45
N ASP A 405 -0.35 -1.31 20.04
CA ASP A 405 0.53 -1.36 18.85
C ASP A 405 -0.18 -1.66 17.51
N LEU A 406 -1.51 -1.50 17.46
CA LEU A 406 -2.32 -1.59 16.23
C LEU A 406 -2.59 -0.22 15.57
N LEU A 407 -2.10 0.88 16.16
CA LEU A 407 -2.31 2.28 15.72
C LEU A 407 -3.80 2.69 15.66
N MET A 408 -4.61 2.17 16.59
CA MET A 408 -6.06 2.37 16.62
C MET A 408 -6.53 3.20 17.82
N ASP A 409 -5.65 3.88 18.55
CA ASP A 409 -5.93 4.52 19.84
C ASP A 409 -6.65 3.54 20.80
N PHE A 410 -6.28 2.25 20.83
CA PHE A 410 -6.98 1.17 21.55
C PHE A 410 -8.47 0.98 21.16
N CYS A 411 -8.91 1.45 20.00
CA CYS A 411 -10.26 1.15 19.49
C CYS A 411 -10.29 -0.29 18.97
N PRO A 412 -11.14 -1.18 19.53
CA PRO A 412 -11.23 -2.54 19.02
C PRO A 412 -11.86 -2.56 17.63
N TYR A 413 -11.31 -3.38 16.74
CA TYR A 413 -11.81 -3.61 15.40
C TYR A 413 -11.64 -5.09 15.03
N ILE A 414 -12.15 -5.49 13.86
CA ILE A 414 -11.96 -6.86 13.37
C ILE A 414 -10.59 -6.97 12.68
N GLU A 415 -9.66 -7.62 13.35
CA GLU A 415 -8.34 -7.96 12.82
C GLU A 415 -8.38 -9.33 12.14
N THR A 416 -7.61 -9.48 11.06
CA THR A 416 -7.45 -10.74 10.34
C THR A 416 -6.98 -11.84 11.29
N TYR A 417 -7.66 -12.99 11.28
CA TYR A 417 -7.16 -14.17 11.96
C TYR A 417 -6.10 -14.86 11.10
N ALA A 418 -5.10 -15.49 11.72
CA ALA A 418 -4.04 -16.15 10.98
C ALA A 418 -4.59 -17.29 10.09
N ASN A 419 -4.12 -17.37 8.84
CA ASN A 419 -4.55 -18.37 7.84
C ASN A 419 -6.01 -18.28 7.37
N THR A 420 -6.76 -17.20 7.65
CA THR A 420 -8.17 -17.07 7.23
C THR A 420 -8.38 -16.06 6.09
N SER A 421 -7.35 -15.83 5.28
CA SER A 421 -7.46 -15.07 4.04
C SER A 421 -8.44 -15.73 3.08
N CYS A 422 -9.40 -15.00 2.52
CA CYS A 422 -10.34 -15.56 1.56
C CYS A 422 -9.65 -16.03 0.26
N SER A 423 -8.50 -15.43 -0.10
CA SER A 423 -7.84 -15.76 -1.36
C SER A 423 -7.09 -17.10 -1.35
N ASN A 424 -6.55 -17.48 -0.19
CA ASN A 424 -5.55 -18.55 -0.06
C ASN A 424 -5.41 -19.09 1.37
N GLY A 425 -6.36 -18.80 2.25
CA GLY A 425 -6.39 -19.30 3.62
C GLY A 425 -6.66 -20.80 3.70
N ASP A 426 -6.61 -21.33 4.92
CA ASP A 426 -6.93 -22.71 5.22
C ASP A 426 -8.45 -22.89 5.33
N ALA A 427 -9.06 -23.44 4.28
CA ALA A 427 -10.50 -23.69 4.24
C ALA A 427 -11.00 -24.61 5.38
N THR A 428 -10.12 -25.42 6.00
CA THR A 428 -10.52 -26.33 7.08
C THR A 428 -10.86 -25.60 8.38
N VAL A 429 -10.31 -24.40 8.59
CA VAL A 429 -10.64 -23.54 9.74
C VAL A 429 -11.69 -22.47 9.42
N MET A 430 -12.11 -22.36 8.14
CA MET A 430 -13.06 -21.37 7.65
C MET A 430 -14.39 -22.04 7.28
N ARG A 431 -15.13 -22.52 8.28
CA ARG A 431 -16.40 -23.24 8.08
C ARG A 431 -17.38 -22.43 7.22
N GLY A 432 -18.04 -23.10 6.27
CA GLY A 432 -18.96 -22.43 5.33
C GLY A 432 -18.29 -21.60 4.24
N SER A 433 -16.96 -21.48 4.22
CA SER A 433 -16.27 -20.58 3.30
C SER A 433 -15.76 -21.29 2.04
N ARG A 434 -15.92 -20.63 0.90
CA ARG A 434 -15.27 -20.97 -0.36
C ARG A 434 -14.01 -20.10 -0.49
N VAL A 435 -12.84 -20.73 -0.40
CA VAL A 435 -11.54 -20.08 -0.52
C VAL A 435 -11.06 -20.15 -1.96
N GLY A 436 -10.57 -19.05 -2.50
CA GLY A 436 -10.09 -18.98 -3.89
C GLY A 436 -9.66 -17.58 -4.28
N PRO A 437 -8.90 -17.41 -5.37
CA PRO A 437 -8.20 -16.17 -5.70
C PRO A 437 -9.09 -14.94 -5.93
N THR A 438 -10.38 -15.14 -6.20
CA THR A 438 -11.39 -14.08 -6.36
C THR A 438 -12.34 -13.97 -5.17
N SER A 439 -12.09 -14.72 -4.10
CA SER A 439 -12.95 -14.75 -2.93
C SER A 439 -12.77 -13.50 -2.07
N LYS A 440 -13.89 -13.11 -1.46
CA LYS A 440 -14.03 -11.97 -0.54
C LYS A 440 -14.86 -12.40 0.65
N CYS A 441 -14.65 -11.72 1.76
CA CYS A 441 -15.42 -11.95 2.97
C CYS A 441 -16.77 -11.24 2.87
N LEU A 442 -17.85 -11.99 3.08
CA LEU A 442 -19.22 -11.52 3.02
C LEU A 442 -19.88 -11.67 4.40
N LYS A 443 -20.70 -10.69 4.78
CA LYS A 443 -21.41 -10.73 6.06
C LYS A 443 -22.44 -11.85 6.08
N GLY A 444 -22.46 -12.63 7.15
CA GLY A 444 -23.50 -13.59 7.47
C GLY A 444 -24.55 -12.97 8.36
N ASP A 445 -25.82 -13.24 8.05
CA ASP A 445 -26.96 -12.94 8.92
C ASP A 445 -27.61 -14.26 9.34
N GLY A 446 -27.27 -14.72 10.55
CA GLY A 446 -27.80 -15.96 11.12
C GLY A 446 -27.37 -17.24 10.39
N LEU A 447 -26.28 -17.21 9.61
CA LEU A 447 -25.77 -18.39 8.90
C LEU A 447 -25.43 -19.52 9.88
N ALA A 448 -25.98 -20.70 9.62
CA ALA A 448 -25.69 -21.90 10.40
C ALA A 448 -25.73 -23.16 9.54
N ASP A 449 -24.96 -24.17 9.96
CA ASP A 449 -24.99 -25.54 9.45
C ASP A 449 -25.38 -26.52 10.59
N PHE A 450 -25.14 -27.82 10.39
CA PHE A 450 -25.44 -28.86 11.38
C PHE A 450 -24.63 -28.77 12.68
N VAL A 451 -23.48 -28.08 12.68
CA VAL A 451 -22.63 -27.85 13.86
C VAL A 451 -23.11 -26.62 14.64
N GLY A 452 -23.62 -25.60 13.94
CA GLY A 452 -24.18 -24.39 14.56
C GLY A 452 -23.88 -23.12 13.75
N PHE A 453 -23.99 -21.95 14.40
CA PHE A 453 -23.73 -20.65 13.76
C PHE A 453 -22.32 -20.54 13.22
N ILE A 454 -22.16 -20.02 12.00
CA ILE A 454 -20.89 -19.93 11.28
C ILE A 454 -20.25 -18.54 11.47
N GLY A 455 -21.06 -17.48 11.44
CA GLY A 455 -20.56 -16.10 11.36
C GLY A 455 -20.52 -15.61 9.92
N ASP A 456 -19.50 -14.84 9.61
CA ASP A 456 -19.23 -14.37 8.25
C ASP A 456 -18.53 -15.47 7.43
N VAL A 457 -18.55 -15.38 6.09
CA VAL A 457 -18.00 -16.41 5.20
C VAL A 457 -17.22 -15.80 4.04
N CYS A 458 -16.23 -16.52 3.53
CA CYS A 458 -15.66 -16.21 2.21
C CYS A 458 -16.47 -16.85 1.09
N ALA A 459 -16.64 -16.13 0.00
CA ALA A 459 -17.23 -16.64 -1.23
C ALA A 459 -16.53 -16.01 -2.44
N GLU A 460 -16.51 -16.71 -3.57
CA GLU A 460 -15.98 -16.16 -4.81
C GLU A 460 -16.87 -15.04 -5.31
N VAL A 461 -16.25 -13.93 -5.71
CA VAL A 461 -16.94 -12.76 -6.25
C VAL A 461 -16.53 -12.54 -7.71
N SER A 462 -17.52 -12.24 -8.55
CA SER A 462 -17.33 -11.73 -9.90
C SER A 462 -18.02 -10.38 -10.04
N CYS A 463 -17.36 -9.45 -10.71
CA CYS A 463 -17.82 -8.09 -10.91
C CYS A 463 -17.97 -7.83 -12.41
N GLU A 464 -19.17 -7.43 -12.83
CA GLU A 464 -19.46 -7.08 -14.23
C GLU A 464 -20.39 -5.87 -14.29
N LYS A 465 -19.96 -4.80 -14.95
CA LYS A 465 -20.79 -3.61 -15.22
C LYS A 465 -21.51 -3.05 -13.99
N GLY A 466 -20.84 -2.98 -12.84
CA GLY A 466 -21.44 -2.48 -11.59
C GLY A 466 -22.29 -3.51 -10.82
N GLU A 467 -22.41 -4.75 -11.30
CA GLU A 467 -23.11 -5.83 -10.58
C GLU A 467 -22.11 -6.80 -9.91
N VAL A 468 -22.45 -7.21 -8.69
CA VAL A 468 -21.73 -8.26 -7.94
C VAL A 468 -22.48 -9.59 -8.12
N SER A 469 -21.74 -10.64 -8.50
CA SER A 469 -22.21 -12.01 -8.44
C SER A 469 -21.36 -12.81 -7.45
N VAL A 470 -22.01 -13.68 -6.69
CA VAL A 470 -21.41 -14.47 -5.62
C VAL A 470 -21.58 -15.95 -5.92
N ARG A 471 -20.52 -16.72 -5.71
CA ARG A 471 -20.54 -18.17 -5.73
C ARG A 471 -20.05 -18.68 -4.38
N TYR A 472 -20.98 -19.23 -3.58
CA TYR A 472 -20.74 -19.65 -2.20
C TYR A 472 -20.39 -21.15 -2.11
N LEU A 473 -20.07 -21.63 -0.89
CA LEU A 473 -19.76 -23.04 -0.67
C LEU A 473 -21.02 -23.92 -0.72
N GLY A 474 -21.04 -24.94 -1.57
CA GLY A 474 -22.17 -25.87 -1.69
C GLY A 474 -23.09 -25.59 -2.89
N ASP A 475 -22.86 -24.51 -3.62
CA ASP A 475 -23.47 -24.26 -4.93
C ASP A 475 -22.44 -23.64 -5.89
N ASP A 476 -22.20 -24.29 -7.02
CA ASP A 476 -21.26 -23.83 -8.04
C ASP A 476 -21.87 -22.81 -9.02
N ALA A 477 -23.16 -22.49 -8.89
CA ALA A 477 -23.80 -21.44 -9.65
C ALA A 477 -23.39 -20.03 -9.18
N TRP A 478 -23.37 -19.08 -10.12
CA TRP A 478 -23.24 -17.65 -9.81
C TRP A 478 -24.60 -17.06 -9.47
N HIS A 479 -24.69 -16.46 -8.29
CA HIS A 479 -25.89 -15.80 -7.79
C HIS A 479 -25.72 -14.29 -7.84
N LYS A 480 -26.66 -13.58 -8.46
CA LYS A 480 -26.66 -12.11 -8.40
C LYS A 480 -26.80 -11.65 -6.95
N CYS A 481 -25.96 -10.69 -6.56
CA CYS A 481 -25.92 -10.16 -5.20
C CYS A 481 -25.99 -8.62 -5.22
N PRO A 482 -27.16 -8.03 -5.49
CA PRO A 482 -27.31 -6.58 -5.54
C PRO A 482 -27.08 -5.95 -4.16
N GLU A 483 -26.47 -4.76 -4.12
CA GLU A 483 -26.23 -4.01 -2.87
C GLU A 483 -27.54 -3.83 -2.07
N GLY A 484 -27.47 -4.05 -0.75
CA GLY A 484 -28.64 -4.04 0.13
C GLY A 484 -29.51 -5.31 0.06
N GLY A 485 -29.22 -6.22 -0.86
CA GLY A 485 -29.83 -7.54 -0.97
C GLY A 485 -29.14 -8.60 -0.12
N SER A 486 -29.61 -9.85 -0.28
CA SER A 486 -29.04 -11.01 0.39
C SER A 486 -29.31 -12.29 -0.41
N ILE A 487 -28.42 -13.27 -0.30
CA ILE A 487 -28.60 -14.63 -0.81
C ILE A 487 -28.97 -15.54 0.36
N THR A 488 -29.99 -16.39 0.19
CA THR A 488 -30.27 -17.48 1.14
C THR A 488 -29.57 -18.74 0.61
N PRO A 489 -28.39 -19.10 1.14
CA PRO A 489 -27.68 -20.26 0.65
C PRO A 489 -28.41 -21.55 1.02
N THR A 490 -28.27 -22.57 0.18
CA THR A 490 -28.88 -23.89 0.36
C THR A 490 -27.81 -24.98 0.52
N GLY A 491 -28.22 -26.23 0.72
CA GLY A 491 -27.33 -27.38 0.83
C GLY A 491 -26.66 -27.47 2.19
N LEU A 492 -25.40 -27.01 2.29
CA LEU A 492 -24.62 -27.04 3.54
C LEU A 492 -25.25 -26.17 4.64
N PHE A 493 -25.85 -25.05 4.24
CA PHE A 493 -26.45 -24.08 5.14
C PHE A 493 -27.88 -24.48 5.47
N MET A 494 -28.18 -24.60 6.77
CA MET A 494 -29.52 -24.94 7.26
C MET A 494 -30.42 -23.71 7.43
N GLN A 495 -29.82 -22.54 7.67
CA GLN A 495 -30.52 -21.27 7.84
C GLN A 495 -29.56 -20.09 7.65
N GLY A 496 -30.14 -18.88 7.62
CA GLY A 496 -29.42 -17.62 7.52
C GLY A 496 -29.27 -17.13 6.08
N ARG A 497 -28.57 -16.01 5.94
CA ARG A 497 -28.38 -15.31 4.67
C ARG A 497 -26.97 -14.77 4.55
N ILE A 498 -26.45 -14.72 3.33
CA ILE A 498 -25.24 -13.99 2.98
C ILE A 498 -25.68 -12.59 2.52
N LEU A 499 -25.24 -11.54 3.21
CA LEU A 499 -25.56 -10.16 2.85
C LEU A 499 -24.69 -9.70 1.69
N CYS A 500 -25.31 -9.03 0.72
CA CYS A 500 -24.61 -8.56 -0.46
C CYS A 500 -23.77 -7.32 -0.13
N PRO A 501 -22.48 -7.30 -0.51
CA PRO A 501 -21.60 -6.19 -0.25
C PRO A 501 -21.91 -5.02 -1.18
N LYS A 502 -21.35 -3.85 -0.86
CA LYS A 502 -21.25 -2.77 -1.84
C LYS A 502 -20.32 -3.19 -2.97
N TYR A 503 -20.60 -2.72 -4.18
CA TYR A 503 -19.73 -3.00 -5.34
C TYR A 503 -18.28 -2.58 -5.05
N ASP A 504 -18.08 -1.35 -4.57
CA ASP A 504 -16.75 -0.79 -4.30
C ASP A 504 -15.95 -1.56 -3.23
N ASP A 505 -16.62 -2.24 -2.30
CA ASP A 505 -15.94 -3.02 -1.24
C ASP A 505 -15.27 -4.30 -1.76
N VAL A 506 -15.72 -4.81 -2.91
CA VAL A 506 -15.26 -6.10 -3.46
C VAL A 506 -14.75 -6.02 -4.90
N CYS A 507 -15.10 -4.98 -5.66
CA CYS A 507 -14.86 -4.87 -7.09
C CYS A 507 -13.78 -3.88 -7.50
N THR A 508 -13.33 -2.98 -6.61
CA THR A 508 -12.28 -1.99 -6.90
C THR A 508 -10.98 -2.62 -7.45
N PHE A 509 -10.75 -3.92 -7.18
CA PHE A 509 -9.58 -4.69 -7.63
C PHE A 509 -9.81 -5.55 -8.88
N ILE A 510 -11.03 -6.09 -9.03
CA ILE A 510 -11.34 -7.06 -10.10
C ILE A 510 -11.31 -6.35 -11.46
N ASP A 511 -11.73 -5.09 -11.50
CA ASP A 511 -11.64 -4.27 -12.70
C ASP A 511 -10.21 -3.80 -12.99
N ALA A 512 -9.34 -3.62 -12.00
CA ALA A 512 -7.92 -3.33 -12.23
C ALA A 512 -7.17 -4.50 -12.91
N ARG A 513 -7.61 -5.76 -12.68
CA ARG A 513 -7.10 -6.94 -13.40
C ARG A 513 -7.66 -7.07 -14.82
N ARG A 514 -8.85 -6.53 -15.09
CA ARG A 514 -9.52 -6.62 -16.41
C ARG A 514 -9.35 -5.38 -17.29
N GLY A 515 -9.02 -4.23 -16.69
CA GLY A 515 -9.08 -2.90 -17.30
C GLY A 515 -7.76 -2.14 -17.22
N GLY A 516 -6.80 -2.57 -18.05
CA GLY A 516 -5.76 -1.70 -18.58
C GLY A 516 -5.64 -2.07 -20.06
N GLY A 517 -6.33 -1.32 -20.92
CA GLY A 517 -6.39 -1.60 -22.35
C GLY A 517 -5.00 -1.89 -22.94
N ASP A 518 -4.94 -2.88 -23.83
CA ASP A 518 -3.80 -3.27 -24.66
C ASP A 518 -2.49 -2.53 -24.36
N VAL A 519 -1.77 -2.97 -23.33
CA VAL A 519 -0.39 -2.53 -23.04
C VAL A 519 0.61 -3.08 -24.08
N SER A 520 0.12 -3.66 -25.18
CA SER A 520 0.91 -3.97 -26.38
C SER A 520 1.40 -2.71 -27.13
N THR A 521 1.02 -1.49 -26.71
CA THR A 521 1.43 -0.25 -27.41
C THR A 521 2.46 0.62 -26.68
N LEU A 522 2.91 0.29 -25.45
CA LEU A 522 3.99 1.05 -24.79
C LEU A 522 5.38 0.39 -24.82
N LEU A 523 5.53 -0.79 -25.44
CA LEU A 523 6.84 -1.42 -25.67
C LEU A 523 7.34 -1.32 -27.13
N SER A 524 6.66 -0.59 -28.02
CA SER A 524 7.05 -0.48 -29.44
C SER A 524 7.36 0.94 -29.94
N ALA A 525 7.50 1.94 -29.06
CA ALA A 525 7.97 3.28 -29.44
C ALA A 525 9.51 3.40 -29.55
N PHE A 526 10.24 2.27 -29.59
CA PHE A 526 11.57 2.26 -30.16
C PHE A 526 11.42 1.99 -31.65
N PRO A 527 11.65 2.97 -32.56
CA PRO A 527 11.86 2.61 -33.94
C PRO A 527 13.06 1.68 -33.94
N SER A 528 12.82 0.42 -34.30
CA SER A 528 13.85 -0.49 -34.73
C SER A 528 14.54 0.18 -35.92
N ILE A 529 15.57 0.98 -35.63
CA ILE A 529 16.55 1.41 -36.61
C ILE A 529 17.00 0.10 -37.27
N PRO A 530 16.75 -0.10 -38.58
CA PRO A 530 16.90 -1.42 -39.16
C PRO A 530 18.36 -1.83 -39.04
N LEU A 531 18.61 -2.91 -38.32
CA LEU A 531 19.89 -3.62 -38.30
C LEU A 531 20.35 -4.05 -39.72
N VAL A 532 19.50 -3.85 -40.73
CA VAL A 532 19.80 -4.04 -42.15
C VAL A 532 20.80 -3.01 -42.69
N LEU A 533 20.93 -1.81 -42.10
CA LEU A 533 21.91 -0.82 -42.58
C LEU A 533 23.34 -1.04 -42.05
N LEU A 534 23.53 -1.80 -40.97
CA LEU A 534 24.87 -2.11 -40.45
C LEU A 534 25.54 -3.30 -41.15
N VAL A 535 24.77 -4.19 -41.77
CA VAL A 535 25.31 -5.30 -42.57
C VAL A 535 25.75 -4.84 -43.97
N LEU A 536 25.12 -3.80 -44.54
CA LEU A 536 25.48 -3.30 -45.87
C LEU A 536 26.74 -2.41 -45.89
N ILE A 537 27.18 -1.86 -44.75
CA ILE A 537 28.43 -1.09 -44.70
C ILE A 537 29.66 -2.00 -44.59
N PHE A 538 29.53 -3.22 -44.06
CA PHE A 538 30.66 -4.16 -43.94
C PHE A 538 30.93 -5.02 -45.19
N MET A 539 30.06 -5.01 -46.20
CA MET A 539 30.28 -5.72 -47.47
C MET A 539 30.73 -4.81 -48.63
N SER A 540 31.16 -3.57 -48.35
CA SER A 540 31.82 -2.73 -49.37
C SER A 540 33.15 -2.12 -48.91
N ILE A 541 33.78 -2.66 -47.86
CA ILE A 541 35.16 -2.32 -47.47
C ILE A 541 36.07 -3.56 -47.36
N CYS A 542 35.65 -4.67 -47.98
CA CYS A 542 36.55 -5.73 -48.48
C CYS A 542 36.28 -5.88 -49.97
#